data_AF-A0A2V5QLZ2-F1
#
_entry.id   AF-A0A2V5QLZ2-F1
#
_cell.length_a   1.000
_cell.length_b   1.000
_cell.length_c   1.000
_cell.angle_alpha   90.00
_cell.angle_beta   90.00
_cell.angle_gamma   90.00
#
_symmetry.space_group_name_H-M   'P 1'
#
loop_
_entity.id
_entity.type
_entity.pdbx_description
1 polymer ?
#
loop_
_entity_poly.entity_id
_entity_poly.type
_entity_poly.pdbx_seq_one_letter_code
_entity_poly.pdbx_strand_id
1 'polypeptide(L)'
;NTWQGKFPVKDAGEDGYAGIAPVKSFSPNGYGLYDMAGNVWEWCSDWYRPDYYKTLTEKGGVANNPKGSDSPFDPAEPNEKKRVHRGGSFLCNDQYCSRYIVGTRGKGEVNTGTNHLGFRCVKSPRSSGNSVAQTK
;
A
#
# COMPACT_ATOMS: atom_id res chain seq x y z
N ASN A 1 -12.85 -3.10 -7.38
CA ASN A 1 -12.58 -4.43 -6.82
C ASN A 1 -12.52 -4.38 -5.30
N THR A 2 -13.68 -4.41 -4.67
CA THR A 2 -13.89 -4.47 -3.22
C THR A 2 -15.01 -5.49 -2.95
N TRP A 3 -15.32 -5.79 -1.70
CA TRP A 3 -16.42 -6.72 -1.40
C TRP A 3 -17.75 -5.97 -1.41
N GLN A 4 -18.74 -6.47 -2.13
CA GLN A 4 -20.12 -5.95 -2.08
C GLN A 4 -21.07 -6.93 -1.39
N GLY A 5 -22.06 -6.45 -0.66
CA GLY A 5 -23.00 -7.32 0.06
C GLY A 5 -22.56 -7.69 1.48
N LYS A 6 -22.91 -8.90 1.95
CA LYS A 6 -22.80 -9.30 3.36
C LYS A 6 -21.49 -10.04 3.63
N PHE A 7 -20.46 -9.32 4.04
CA PHE A 7 -19.20 -9.92 4.47
C PHE A 7 -19.36 -10.75 5.77
N PRO A 8 -18.65 -11.88 5.95
CA PRO A 8 -17.87 -12.65 4.97
C PRO A 8 -18.72 -13.73 4.26
N VAL A 9 -20.05 -13.58 4.26
CA VAL A 9 -21.00 -14.66 3.89
C VAL A 9 -21.28 -14.70 2.39
N LYS A 10 -21.53 -13.55 1.78
CA LYS A 10 -21.91 -13.46 0.37
C LYS A 10 -21.39 -12.17 -0.25
N ASP A 11 -20.54 -12.33 -1.25
CA ASP A 11 -20.15 -11.27 -2.17
C ASP A 11 -21.22 -11.14 -3.27
N ALA A 12 -21.67 -9.92 -3.53
CA ALA A 12 -22.62 -9.61 -4.59
C ALA A 12 -21.94 -9.53 -5.97
N GLY A 13 -20.62 -9.34 -6.02
CA GLY A 13 -19.85 -9.30 -7.28
C GLY A 13 -20.30 -8.19 -8.22
N GLU A 14 -20.78 -7.07 -7.68
CA GLU A 14 -21.32 -5.94 -8.44
C GLU A 14 -20.24 -5.25 -9.29
N ASP A 15 -18.98 -5.34 -8.86
CA ASP A 15 -17.83 -4.85 -9.61
C ASP A 15 -17.30 -5.84 -10.68
N GLY A 16 -17.95 -6.99 -10.84
CA GLY A 16 -17.62 -8.02 -11.82
C GLY A 16 -16.61 -9.07 -11.36
N TYR A 17 -16.10 -9.00 -10.12
CA TYR A 17 -15.08 -9.91 -9.61
C TYR A 17 -15.38 -10.40 -8.18
N ALA A 18 -15.52 -11.71 -7.99
CA ALA A 18 -15.67 -12.33 -6.66
C ALA A 18 -14.31 -12.53 -5.92
N GLY A 19 -13.26 -11.86 -6.37
CA GLY A 19 -11.87 -12.15 -6.01
C GLY A 19 -10.91 -11.19 -6.72
N ILE A 20 -9.69 -11.64 -7.00
CA ILE A 20 -8.72 -10.80 -7.72
C ILE A 20 -9.21 -10.50 -9.15
N ALA A 21 -9.12 -9.23 -9.54
CA ALA A 21 -9.32 -8.78 -10.91
C ALA A 21 -7.97 -8.69 -11.63
N PRO A 22 -7.91 -8.92 -12.96
CA PRO A 22 -6.73 -8.59 -13.74
C PRO A 22 -6.28 -7.15 -13.49
N VAL A 23 -4.97 -6.90 -13.49
CA VAL A 23 -4.48 -5.52 -13.36
C VAL A 23 -4.99 -4.66 -14.51
N LYS A 24 -5.31 -3.39 -14.21
CA LYS A 24 -5.91 -2.43 -15.15
C LYS A 24 -7.34 -2.78 -15.60
N SER A 25 -8.10 -3.52 -14.78
CA SER A 25 -9.52 -3.78 -15.06
C SER A 25 -10.41 -2.54 -14.85
N PHE A 26 -9.97 -1.60 -14.01
CA PHE A 26 -10.69 -0.37 -13.71
C PHE A 26 -9.96 0.87 -14.26
N SER A 27 -10.63 2.03 -14.25
CA SER A 27 -10.02 3.29 -14.71
C SER A 27 -8.77 3.67 -13.89
N PRO A 28 -7.73 4.24 -14.53
CA PRO A 28 -6.58 4.77 -13.80
C PRO A 28 -6.94 6.08 -13.08
N ASN A 29 -6.15 6.43 -12.06
CA ASN A 29 -6.20 7.76 -11.46
C ASN A 29 -5.50 8.81 -12.36
N GLY A 30 -5.49 10.08 -11.93
CA GLY A 30 -4.86 11.19 -12.67
C GLY A 30 -3.35 11.07 -12.94
N TYR A 31 -2.66 10.10 -12.33
CA TYR A 31 -1.25 9.79 -12.59
C TYR A 31 -1.05 8.58 -13.50
N GLY A 32 -2.13 8.00 -14.04
CA GLY A 32 -2.07 6.78 -14.85
C GLY A 32 -1.87 5.50 -14.02
N LEU A 33 -2.08 5.55 -12.69
CA LEU A 33 -1.96 4.39 -11.81
C LEU A 33 -3.31 3.68 -11.69
N TYR A 34 -3.27 2.37 -11.87
CA TYR A 34 -4.44 1.48 -11.79
C TYR A 34 -4.49 0.78 -10.45
N ASP A 35 -5.70 0.40 -10.02
CA ASP A 35 -5.95 -0.50 -8.88
C ASP A 35 -5.29 -0.05 -7.57
N MET A 36 -5.16 1.26 -7.35
CA MET A 36 -4.58 1.82 -6.12
C MET A 36 -5.50 1.67 -4.90
N ALA A 37 -6.78 1.35 -5.12
CA ALA A 37 -7.80 1.14 -4.11
C ALA A 37 -8.54 -0.17 -4.43
N GLY A 38 -8.45 -1.15 -3.53
CA GLY A 38 -8.99 -2.49 -3.72
C GLY A 38 -8.04 -3.42 -4.49
N ASN A 39 -8.61 -4.46 -5.09
CA ASN A 39 -7.89 -5.59 -5.70
C ASN A 39 -7.01 -6.32 -4.69
N VAL A 40 -5.75 -5.93 -4.51
CA VAL A 40 -4.86 -6.54 -3.52
C VAL A 40 -4.20 -5.45 -2.68
N TRP A 41 -3.94 -5.78 -1.42
CA TRP A 41 -3.04 -5.00 -0.59
C TRP A 41 -1.67 -4.94 -1.25
N GLU A 42 -0.98 -3.82 -1.10
CA GLU A 42 0.36 -3.65 -1.67
C GLU A 42 1.38 -3.39 -0.56
N TRP A 43 2.44 -4.21 -0.54
CA TRP A 43 3.61 -4.00 0.30
C TRP A 43 4.27 -2.64 0.02
N CYS A 44 4.68 -1.96 1.09
CA CYS A 44 5.59 -0.81 1.04
C CYS A 44 6.91 -1.16 1.73
N SER A 45 8.00 -0.48 1.33
CA SER A 45 9.31 -0.66 1.95
C SER A 45 9.35 -0.22 3.42
N ASP A 46 8.45 0.66 3.86
CA ASP A 46 8.45 1.27 5.17
C ASP A 46 8.16 0.27 6.29
N TRP A 47 8.90 0.36 7.39
CA TRP A 47 8.52 -0.30 8.64
C TRP A 47 7.27 0.33 9.24
N TYR A 48 6.36 -0.49 9.75
CA TYR A 48 5.15 -0.04 10.39
C TYR A 48 5.45 0.46 11.82
N ARG A 49 4.99 1.69 12.09
CA ARG A 49 4.86 2.25 13.43
C ARG A 49 3.62 3.17 13.50
N PRO A 50 2.66 2.99 14.43
CA PRO A 50 1.39 3.72 14.40
C PRO A 50 1.55 5.23 14.57
N ASP A 51 2.51 5.66 15.39
CA ASP A 51 2.84 7.05 15.74
C ASP A 51 3.85 7.70 14.78
N TYR A 52 4.31 7.03 13.71
CA TYR A 52 5.37 7.56 12.84
C TYR A 52 5.06 8.96 12.28
N TYR A 53 3.83 9.21 11.81
CA TYR A 53 3.47 10.54 11.30
C TYR A 53 3.47 11.61 12.40
N LYS A 54 3.06 11.25 13.64
CA LYS A 54 3.16 12.14 14.78
C LYS A 54 4.62 12.49 15.08
N THR A 55 5.52 11.51 15.05
CA THR A 55 6.96 11.75 15.26
C THR A 55 7.59 12.64 14.19
N LEU A 56 7.12 12.56 12.93
CA LEU A 56 7.56 13.45 11.86
C LEU A 56 7.11 14.90 12.13
N THR A 57 5.85 15.08 12.56
CA THR A 57 5.32 16.40 12.92
C THR A 57 6.06 17.00 14.12
N GLU A 58 6.31 16.21 15.16
CA GLU A 58 7.00 16.66 16.38
C GLU A 58 8.47 17.03 16.14
N LYS A 59 9.14 16.35 15.20
CA LYS A 59 10.50 16.72 14.76
C LYS A 59 10.55 18.11 14.11
N GLY A 60 9.41 18.61 13.62
CA GLY A 60 9.29 19.90 12.95
C GLY A 60 9.81 19.89 11.51
N GLY A 61 9.43 20.92 10.75
CA GLY A 61 9.77 21.06 9.34
C GLY A 61 8.94 20.19 8.40
N VAL A 62 9.18 20.33 7.08
CA VAL A 62 8.53 19.52 6.06
C VAL A 62 9.32 18.23 5.86
N ALA A 63 8.66 17.08 5.99
CA ALA A 63 9.28 15.79 5.73
C ALA A 63 9.71 15.69 4.25
N ASN A 64 11.01 15.49 4.01
CA ASN A 64 11.57 15.32 2.67
C ASN A 64 11.94 13.85 2.45
N ASN A 65 11.22 13.17 1.55
CA ASN A 65 11.43 11.76 1.19
C ASN A 65 11.56 10.81 2.42
N PRO A 66 10.59 10.81 3.35
CA PRO A 66 10.64 9.92 4.52
C PRO A 66 10.72 8.45 4.09
N LYS A 67 11.47 7.64 4.85
CA LYS A 67 11.75 6.22 4.55
C LYS A 67 11.05 5.24 5.50
N GLY A 68 10.15 5.73 6.33
CA GLY A 68 9.53 4.98 7.42
C GLY A 68 10.32 5.06 8.73
N SER A 69 9.84 4.33 9.74
CA SER A 69 10.48 4.27 11.06
C SER A 69 11.70 3.35 11.03
N ASP A 70 12.80 3.71 11.68
CA ASP A 70 13.92 2.77 11.90
C ASP A 70 13.65 1.78 13.05
N SER A 71 12.62 2.07 13.85
CA SER A 71 12.17 1.25 14.98
C SER A 71 10.73 0.76 14.73
N PRO A 72 10.53 -0.39 14.04
CA PRO A 72 9.21 -0.97 13.84
C PRO A 72 8.53 -1.22 15.20
N PHE A 73 7.24 -0.90 15.29
CA PHE A 73 6.48 -1.12 16.52
C PHE A 73 5.00 -1.30 16.19
N ASP A 74 4.41 -2.36 16.77
CA ASP A 74 2.99 -2.59 16.75
C ASP A 74 2.52 -2.92 18.17
N PRO A 75 1.72 -2.06 18.83
CA PRO A 75 1.31 -2.31 20.21
C PRO A 75 0.47 -3.59 20.37
N ALA A 76 -0.18 -4.06 19.31
CA ALA A 76 -0.94 -5.32 19.35
C ALA A 76 -0.02 -6.55 19.41
N GLU A 77 1.17 -6.46 18.81
CA GLU A 77 2.13 -7.57 18.70
C GLU A 77 3.56 -7.02 18.77
N PRO A 78 4.03 -6.60 19.98
CA PRO A 78 5.25 -5.79 20.12
C PRO A 78 6.55 -6.46 19.69
N ASN A 79 6.56 -7.80 19.67
CA ASN A 79 7.73 -8.59 19.30
C ASN A 79 7.83 -8.82 17.79
N GLU A 80 6.77 -8.54 17.03
CA GLU A 80 6.70 -8.81 15.60
C GLU A 80 6.98 -7.56 14.76
N LYS A 81 7.92 -7.71 13.82
CA LYS A 81 8.31 -6.63 12.91
C LYS A 81 7.42 -6.66 11.67
N LYS A 82 6.64 -5.59 11.48
CA LYS A 82 5.72 -5.46 10.35
C LYS A 82 6.12 -4.35 9.39
N ARG A 83 5.90 -4.56 8.09
CA ARG A 83 5.98 -3.49 7.08
C ARG A 83 4.59 -2.93 6.79
N VAL A 84 4.55 -1.75 6.19
CA VAL A 84 3.30 -1.06 5.83
C VAL A 84 2.65 -1.75 4.62
N HIS A 85 1.33 -1.92 4.66
CA HIS A 85 0.49 -2.22 3.49
C HIS A 85 -0.39 -1.03 3.14
N ARG A 86 -0.70 -0.86 1.85
CA ARG A 86 -1.60 0.19 1.35
C ARG A 86 -2.60 -0.37 0.34
N GLY A 87 -3.69 0.36 0.11
CA GLY A 87 -4.62 0.12 -0.99
C GLY A 87 -5.86 -0.70 -0.64
N GLY A 88 -5.86 -1.53 0.41
CA GLY A 88 -6.97 -2.45 0.66
C GLY A 88 -6.97 -3.61 -0.33
N SER A 89 -8.02 -4.43 -0.33
CA SER A 89 -8.13 -5.59 -1.23
C SER A 89 -9.57 -5.85 -1.64
N PHE A 90 -9.80 -6.86 -2.49
CA PHE A 90 -11.13 -7.36 -2.85
C PHE A 90 -11.96 -7.83 -1.64
N LEU A 91 -11.34 -8.06 -0.47
CA LEU A 91 -12.05 -8.38 0.78
C LEU A 91 -12.50 -7.16 1.60
N CYS A 92 -12.15 -5.94 1.18
CA CYS A 92 -12.48 -4.73 1.92
C CYS A 92 -13.92 -4.29 1.67
N ASN A 93 -14.62 -3.79 2.70
CA ASN A 93 -15.95 -3.19 2.59
C ASN A 93 -16.17 -2.11 3.67
N ASP A 94 -17.25 -1.35 3.55
CA ASP A 94 -17.55 -0.22 4.42
C ASP A 94 -17.90 -0.63 5.85
N GLN A 95 -18.37 -1.86 6.04
CA GLN A 95 -18.85 -2.36 7.32
C GLN A 95 -17.73 -2.86 8.23
N TYR A 96 -16.65 -3.42 7.67
CA TYR A 96 -15.61 -4.11 8.42
C TYR A 96 -14.20 -3.59 8.12
N CYS A 97 -13.90 -3.27 6.85
CA CYS A 97 -12.56 -2.87 6.45
C CYS A 97 -12.60 -1.82 5.33
N SER A 98 -12.74 -0.55 5.70
CA SER A 98 -12.71 0.60 4.79
C SER A 98 -11.28 1.02 4.36
N ARG A 99 -10.30 0.11 4.47
CA ARG A 99 -8.89 0.43 4.20
C ARG A 99 -8.52 0.49 2.71
N TYR A 100 -9.51 0.44 1.83
CA TYR A 100 -9.36 0.83 0.43
C TYR A 100 -9.28 2.36 0.26
N ILE A 101 -9.66 3.13 1.29
CA ILE A 101 -9.62 4.60 1.27
C ILE A 101 -8.17 5.11 1.32
N VAL A 102 -7.85 6.06 0.44
CA VAL A 102 -6.56 6.75 0.40
C VAL A 102 -6.27 7.41 1.75
N GLY A 103 -5.06 7.17 2.28
CA GLY A 103 -4.63 7.66 3.59
C GLY A 103 -4.62 6.57 4.66
N THR A 104 -5.49 5.56 4.54
CA THR A 104 -5.50 4.40 5.44
C THR A 104 -4.27 3.51 5.22
N ARG A 105 -3.90 2.74 6.26
CA ARG A 105 -2.73 1.86 6.24
C ARG A 105 -3.06 0.53 6.90
N GLY A 106 -2.58 -0.54 6.28
CA GLY A 106 -2.47 -1.86 6.89
C GLY A 106 -1.04 -2.14 7.33
N LYS A 107 -0.82 -3.38 7.77
CA LYS A 107 0.47 -3.90 8.22
C LYS A 107 0.49 -5.42 8.07
N GLY A 108 1.67 -5.98 7.86
CA GLY A 108 1.88 -7.43 7.84
C GLY A 108 3.32 -7.77 8.23
N GLU A 109 3.52 -8.95 8.79
CA GLU A 109 4.85 -9.47 9.11
C GLU A 109 5.64 -9.76 7.83
N VAL A 110 6.95 -9.58 7.86
CA VAL A 110 7.81 -9.66 6.66
C VAL A 110 7.76 -11.00 5.91
N ASN A 111 7.31 -12.06 6.57
CA ASN A 111 7.16 -13.42 6.07
C ASN A 111 5.70 -13.80 5.77
N THR A 112 4.75 -12.87 5.92
CA THR A 112 3.33 -13.13 5.66
C THR A 112 3.06 -13.19 4.16
N GLY A 113 2.43 -14.28 3.72
CA GLY A 113 1.81 -14.42 2.40
C GLY A 113 0.32 -14.69 2.54
N THR A 114 -0.52 -13.95 1.83
CA THR A 114 -1.97 -14.15 1.78
C THR A 114 -2.48 -14.01 0.34
N ASN A 115 -3.67 -14.54 0.06
CA ASN A 115 -4.28 -14.49 -1.27
C ASN A 115 -4.77 -13.10 -1.71
N HIS A 116 -4.63 -12.08 -0.86
CA HIS A 116 -5.08 -10.71 -1.13
C HIS A 116 -3.96 -9.68 -1.00
N LEU A 117 -2.69 -10.12 -1.03
CA LEU A 117 -1.50 -9.30 -0.82
C LEU A 117 -0.53 -9.48 -1.97
N GLY A 118 -0.15 -8.37 -2.59
CA GLY A 118 0.84 -8.28 -3.66
C GLY A 118 1.74 -7.07 -3.46
N PHE A 119 2.30 -6.56 -4.55
CA PHE A 119 3.16 -5.38 -4.55
C PHE A 119 3.24 -4.75 -5.95
N ARG A 120 3.67 -3.49 -6.00
CA ARG A 120 4.14 -2.83 -7.21
C ARG A 120 5.52 -2.24 -6.99
N CYS A 121 6.34 -2.25 -8.03
CA CYS A 121 7.70 -1.73 -7.96
C CYS A 121 7.73 -0.23 -8.27
N VAL A 122 8.67 0.46 -7.64
CA VAL A 122 9.04 1.84 -7.96
C VAL A 122 10.52 1.91 -8.28
N LYS A 123 10.93 2.94 -9.02
CA LYS A 123 12.32 3.16 -9.39
C LYS A 123 12.64 4.65 -9.33
N SER A 124 13.80 4.99 -8.77
CA SER A 124 14.33 6.35 -8.87
C SER A 124 14.55 6.73 -10.34
N PRO A 125 14.34 8.01 -10.71
CA PRO A 125 14.71 8.47 -12.04
C PRO A 125 16.19 8.18 -12.30
N ARG A 126 16.53 7.85 -13.56
CA ARG A 126 17.95 7.74 -13.95
C ARG A 126 18.59 9.12 -13.76
N SER A 127 19.73 9.19 -13.10
CA SER A 127 20.55 10.40 -13.10
C SER A 127 20.99 10.65 -14.55
N SER A 128 20.60 11.80 -15.10
CA SER A 128 21.16 12.32 -16.35
C SER A 128 22.59 12.78 -16.06
N GLY A 129 23.54 11.85 -16.10
CA GLY A 129 24.95 12.19 -16.09
C GLY A 129 25.27 12.98 -17.36
N ASN A 130 25.88 14.16 -17.21
CA ASN A 130 26.50 14.87 -18.33
C ASN A 130 27.51 13.94 -19.01
N SER A 131 27.12 13.37 -20.14
CA SER A 131 28.05 12.76 -21.07
C SER A 131 28.92 13.87 -21.65
N VAL A 132 30.05 14.16 -21.01
CA VAL A 132 31.15 14.82 -21.71
C VAL A 132 31.65 13.78 -22.70
N ALA A 133 31.33 13.99 -23.98
CA ALA A 133 31.91 13.22 -25.06
C ALA A 133 33.43 13.40 -24.99
N GLN A 134 34.15 12.38 -24.54
CA GLN A 134 35.57 12.27 -24.86
C GLN A 134 35.67 11.89 -26.34
N THR A 135 35.88 12.90 -27.18
CA THR A 135 36.43 12.71 -28.52
C THR A 135 37.80 12.05 -28.38
N LYS A 136 37.94 10.87 -28.97
CA LYS A 136 39.23 10.25 -29.29
C LYS A 136 39.97 11.06 -30.34
#